data_AF-A0A8T0A364-F1
#
_entry.id   AF-A0A8T0A364-F1
#
_cell.length_a   1.000
_cell.length_b   1.000
_cell.length_c   1.000
_cell.angle_alpha   90.00
_cell.angle_beta   90.00
_cell.angle_gamma   90.00
#
_symmetry.space_group_name_H-M   'P 1'
#
loop_
_entity.id
_entity.type
_entity.pdbx_description
1 polymer ?
#
loop_
_entity_poly.entity_id
_entity_poly.type
_entity_poly.pdbx_seq_one_letter_code
_entity_poly.pdbx_strand_id
1 'polypeptide(L)'
;MTTSSAHNFEATTSAFLLGHTPAQQNNKYKAYASAVDKALKSFESTTEWADLIAALGKLGKVFSSNAKSFNDIPNALTVSKRLSQCLHPALPSGVHLKALDTYRQVFLMLSRTQNLAKYLFLYSAGLFPLMDHCQIKVKSELLSIFEQFILPLGPNLRPALAGFITALLLALEEGTEFYGRTFNLLDQLLEKVGTDAFYLCFWQKICPRNAVSGNPSARLPALIFINTKIEKQRKIKVTIITTITKNYCLPYVAVKQTKFTCYKLYVV
;
A
#
# COMPACT_ATOMS: atom_id res chain seq x y z
N MET A 1 48.90 -3.55 -37.62
CA MET A 1 49.68 -2.94 -36.52
C MET A 1 49.41 -1.46 -36.58
N THR A 2 48.87 -0.74 -35.61
CA THR A 2 48.29 -1.05 -34.30
C THR A 2 47.37 0.13 -34.01
N THR A 3 46.12 -0.19 -33.66
CA THR A 3 45.08 0.72 -33.20
C THR A 3 45.26 1.04 -31.72
N SER A 4 44.53 2.07 -31.27
CA SER A 4 43.97 2.16 -29.92
C SER A 4 44.87 2.72 -28.81
N SER A 5 44.82 4.05 -28.59
CA SER A 5 45.38 4.65 -27.37
C SER A 5 44.68 5.91 -26.85
N ALA A 6 43.65 6.44 -27.52
CA ALA A 6 42.95 7.64 -27.03
C ALA A 6 41.64 7.37 -26.26
N HIS A 7 41.02 6.18 -26.41
CA HIS A 7 39.72 5.88 -25.78
C HIS A 7 39.80 5.28 -24.36
N ASN A 8 41.01 5.09 -23.82
CA ASN A 8 41.23 4.36 -22.57
C ASN A 8 41.47 5.25 -21.34
N PHE A 9 41.45 6.58 -21.45
CA PHE A 9 41.80 7.45 -20.32
C PHE A 9 40.60 7.89 -19.45
N GLU A 10 39.38 7.94 -20.00
CA GLU A 10 38.18 8.33 -19.23
C GLU A 10 37.48 7.16 -18.53
N ALA A 11 37.73 5.92 -18.95
CA ALA A 11 37.11 4.73 -18.36
C ALA A 11 37.74 4.32 -17.02
N THR A 12 38.94 4.81 -16.69
CA THR A 12 39.73 4.32 -15.57
C THR A 12 39.58 5.17 -14.30
N THR A 13 39.35 6.47 -14.43
CA THR A 13 39.31 7.39 -13.27
C THR A 13 38.02 7.27 -12.45
N SER A 14 36.91 6.89 -13.09
CA SER A 14 35.61 6.69 -12.43
C SER A 14 35.48 5.35 -11.70
N ALA A 15 36.38 4.40 -11.99
CA ALA A 15 36.36 3.06 -11.42
C ALA A 15 37.02 2.98 -10.03
N PHE A 16 37.81 4.00 -9.65
CA PHE A 16 38.61 4.00 -8.43
C PHE A 16 37.82 4.40 -7.17
N LEU A 17 36.69 5.11 -7.30
CA LEU A 17 35.95 5.67 -6.15
C LEU A 17 34.76 4.83 -5.65
N LEU A 18 34.35 3.76 -6.34
CA LEU A 18 33.15 2.98 -5.97
C LEU A 18 33.33 1.46 -5.92
N GLY A 19 34.56 0.96 -5.86
CA GLY A 19 34.87 -0.39 -5.34
C GLY A 19 34.03 -1.58 -5.86
N HIS A 20 33.45 -1.53 -7.07
CA HIS A 20 32.68 -2.63 -7.64
C HIS A 20 32.94 -2.76 -9.14
N THR A 21 33.37 -3.95 -9.55
CA THR A 21 33.61 -4.30 -10.96
C THR A 21 32.30 -4.44 -11.74
N PRO A 22 32.10 -3.71 -12.86
CA PRO A 22 30.78 -3.56 -13.49
C PRO A 22 30.33 -4.74 -14.38
N ALA A 23 31.20 -5.59 -14.90
CA ALA A 23 30.79 -6.61 -15.88
C ALA A 23 30.03 -7.81 -15.27
N GLN A 24 30.45 -8.28 -14.09
CA GLN A 24 29.87 -9.47 -13.46
C GLN A 24 28.52 -9.17 -12.78
N GLN A 25 28.38 -7.99 -12.17
CA GLN A 25 27.09 -7.51 -11.65
C GLN A 25 26.08 -7.29 -12.79
N ASN A 26 26.53 -6.78 -13.94
CA ASN A 26 25.67 -6.59 -15.11
C ASN A 26 25.19 -7.93 -15.69
N ASN A 27 26.05 -8.96 -15.76
CA ASN A 27 25.63 -10.30 -16.22
C ASN A 27 24.69 -11.01 -15.24
N LYS A 28 24.93 -10.92 -13.94
CA LYS A 28 24.03 -11.48 -12.92
C LYS A 28 22.68 -10.77 -12.92
N TYR A 29 22.67 -9.45 -13.09
CA TYR A 29 21.44 -8.67 -13.18
C TYR A 29 20.65 -8.99 -14.46
N LYS A 30 21.32 -9.10 -15.62
CA LYS A 30 20.68 -9.54 -16.88
C LYS A 30 20.03 -10.92 -16.73
N ALA A 31 20.71 -11.85 -16.05
CA ALA A 31 20.15 -13.17 -15.76
C ALA A 31 18.93 -13.09 -14.84
N TYR A 32 18.98 -12.23 -13.81
CA TYR A 32 17.85 -11.96 -12.91
C TYR A 32 16.66 -11.36 -13.66
N ALA A 33 16.86 -10.30 -14.45
CA ALA A 33 15.83 -9.68 -15.27
C ALA A 33 15.20 -10.68 -16.26
N SER A 34 16.03 -11.48 -16.94
CA SER A 34 15.56 -12.55 -17.82
C SER A 34 14.75 -13.63 -17.08
N ALA A 35 15.13 -13.98 -15.84
CA ALA A 35 14.37 -14.91 -15.01
C ALA A 35 13.01 -14.34 -14.59
N VAL A 36 12.93 -13.03 -14.30
CA VAL A 36 11.68 -12.33 -14.03
C VAL A 36 10.79 -12.36 -15.28
N ASP A 37 11.33 -12.03 -16.46
CA ASP A 37 10.57 -12.04 -17.72
C ASP A 37 10.04 -13.45 -18.07
N LYS A 38 10.87 -14.47 -17.87
CA LYS A 38 10.45 -15.86 -18.06
C LYS A 38 9.33 -16.26 -17.09
N ALA A 39 9.37 -15.79 -15.84
CA ALA A 39 8.29 -16.00 -14.89
C ALA A 39 7.02 -15.22 -15.31
N LEU A 40 7.15 -13.98 -15.78
CA LEU A 40 6.02 -13.17 -16.24
C LEU A 40 5.29 -13.79 -17.43
N LYS A 41 6.00 -14.43 -18.38
CA LYS A 41 5.38 -15.16 -19.49
C LYS A 41 4.42 -16.26 -19.03
N SER A 42 4.65 -16.85 -17.86
CA SER A 42 3.73 -17.89 -17.33
C SER A 42 2.35 -17.37 -16.95
N PHE A 43 2.17 -16.04 -16.82
CA PHE A 43 0.86 -15.41 -16.61
C PHE A 43 0.08 -15.19 -17.92
N GLU A 44 0.69 -15.37 -19.09
CA GLU A 44 0.03 -15.17 -20.39
C GLU A 44 -0.71 -16.43 -20.86
N SER A 45 -0.29 -17.60 -20.37
CA SER A 45 -0.85 -18.91 -20.75
C SER A 45 -1.72 -19.53 -19.65
N THR A 46 -2.31 -18.73 -18.75
CA THR A 46 -3.12 -19.24 -17.64
C THR A 46 -4.57 -19.39 -18.07
N THR A 47 -5.12 -20.59 -17.94
CA THR A 47 -6.54 -20.87 -18.20
C THR A 47 -7.33 -21.04 -16.92
N GLU A 48 -6.68 -21.58 -15.88
CA GLU A 48 -7.28 -21.88 -14.59
C GLU A 48 -6.65 -21.07 -13.46
N TRP A 49 -7.38 -20.92 -12.35
CA TRP A 49 -6.86 -20.23 -11.17
C TRP A 49 -5.62 -20.93 -10.57
N ALA A 50 -5.49 -22.24 -10.73
CA ALA A 50 -4.33 -23.01 -10.30
C ALA A 50 -3.04 -22.61 -11.05
N ASP A 51 -3.16 -22.25 -12.34
CA ASP A 51 -2.03 -21.78 -13.14
C ASP A 51 -1.49 -20.45 -12.59
N LEU A 52 -2.37 -19.58 -12.10
CA LEU A 52 -1.98 -18.33 -11.44
C LEU A 52 -1.16 -18.63 -10.17
N ILE A 53 -1.54 -19.62 -9.37
CA ILE A 53 -0.77 -20.02 -8.17
C ILE A 53 0.62 -20.52 -8.58
N ALA A 54 0.72 -21.33 -9.64
CA ALA A 54 1.99 -21.80 -10.16
C ALA A 54 2.86 -20.66 -10.70
N ALA A 55 2.27 -19.72 -11.45
CA ALA A 55 2.95 -18.54 -11.99
C ALA A 55 3.47 -17.62 -10.86
N LEU A 56 2.64 -17.34 -9.85
CA LEU A 56 3.03 -16.61 -8.64
C LEU A 56 4.15 -17.34 -7.89
N GLY A 57 4.07 -18.67 -7.78
CA GLY A 57 5.11 -19.49 -7.17
C GLY A 57 6.47 -19.35 -7.87
N LYS A 58 6.49 -19.38 -9.21
CA LYS A 58 7.70 -19.16 -10.01
C LYS A 58 8.25 -17.75 -9.78
N LEU A 59 7.40 -16.72 -9.86
CA LEU A 59 7.80 -15.34 -9.71
C LEU A 59 8.33 -15.05 -8.29
N GLY A 60 7.63 -15.50 -7.26
CA GLY A 60 8.06 -15.36 -5.86
C GLY A 60 9.40 -16.04 -5.58
N LYS A 61 9.66 -17.21 -6.18
CA LYS A 61 10.95 -17.91 -6.06
C LYS A 61 12.09 -17.12 -6.71
N VAL A 62 11.84 -16.47 -7.85
CA VAL A 62 12.84 -15.61 -8.51
C VAL A 62 13.20 -14.43 -7.60
N PHE A 63 12.22 -13.78 -6.97
CA PHE A 63 12.49 -12.69 -6.03
C PHE A 63 13.23 -13.15 -4.78
N SER A 64 12.76 -14.21 -4.11
CA SER A 64 13.39 -14.69 -2.87
C SER A 64 14.84 -15.15 -3.08
N SER A 65 15.14 -15.81 -4.20
CA SER A 65 16.49 -16.29 -4.53
C SER A 65 17.48 -15.15 -4.82
N ASN A 66 16.95 -14.01 -5.28
CA ASN A 66 17.76 -12.85 -5.69
C ASN A 66 17.73 -11.70 -4.67
N ALA A 67 16.92 -11.81 -3.62
CA ALA A 67 16.70 -10.77 -2.60
C ALA A 67 17.96 -10.31 -1.87
N LYS A 68 19.02 -11.13 -1.78
CA LYS A 68 20.30 -10.71 -1.17
C LYS A 68 21.20 -9.90 -2.10
N SER A 69 21.04 -10.07 -3.41
CA SER A 69 21.96 -9.54 -4.42
C SER A 69 21.44 -8.26 -5.07
N PHE A 70 20.12 -8.11 -5.15
CA PHE A 70 19.45 -7.00 -5.84
C PHE A 70 18.37 -6.40 -4.95
N ASN A 71 18.09 -5.11 -5.15
CA ASN A 71 17.14 -4.32 -4.36
C ASN A 71 16.11 -3.58 -5.23
N ASP A 72 16.00 -3.96 -6.50
CA ASP A 72 15.12 -3.38 -7.50
C ASP A 72 14.30 -4.47 -8.20
N ILE A 73 13.21 -4.06 -8.86
CA ILE A 73 12.27 -4.97 -9.51
C ILE A 73 12.30 -4.73 -11.02
N PRO A 74 12.86 -5.66 -11.82
CA PRO A 74 12.79 -5.63 -13.27
C PRO A 74 11.33 -5.62 -13.71
N ASN A 75 10.99 -4.76 -14.67
CA ASN A 75 9.63 -4.63 -15.20
C ASN A 75 8.56 -4.46 -14.11
N ALA A 76 8.86 -3.64 -13.09
CA ALA A 76 7.99 -3.38 -11.93
C ALA A 76 6.52 -3.08 -12.29
N LEU A 77 6.28 -2.35 -13.38
CA LEU A 77 4.93 -2.07 -13.88
C LEU A 77 4.20 -3.36 -14.26
N THR A 78 4.80 -4.23 -15.06
CA THR A 78 4.21 -5.50 -15.48
C THR A 78 4.02 -6.44 -14.28
N VAL A 79 5.00 -6.51 -13.39
CA VAL A 79 4.91 -7.28 -12.13
C VAL A 79 3.73 -6.81 -11.30
N SER A 80 3.59 -5.51 -11.06
CA SER A 80 2.48 -4.94 -10.27
C SER A 80 1.11 -5.22 -10.89
N LYS A 81 0.99 -5.10 -12.22
CA LYS A 81 -0.25 -5.40 -12.95
C LYS A 81 -0.66 -6.87 -12.77
N ARG A 82 0.27 -7.82 -12.95
CA ARG A 82 -0.01 -9.25 -12.77
C ARG A 82 -0.40 -9.57 -11.33
N LEU A 83 0.34 -9.02 -10.36
CA LEU A 83 -0.01 -9.19 -8.95
C LEU A 83 -1.39 -8.62 -8.61
N SER A 84 -1.74 -7.46 -9.15
CA SER A 84 -3.07 -6.85 -8.95
C SER A 84 -4.19 -7.70 -9.55
N GLN A 85 -3.97 -8.29 -10.73
CA GLN A 85 -4.94 -9.20 -11.36
C GLN A 85 -5.22 -10.42 -10.49
N CYS A 86 -4.18 -10.97 -9.84
CA CYS A 86 -4.32 -12.07 -8.90
C CYS A 86 -5.08 -11.72 -7.61
N LEU A 87 -5.37 -10.44 -7.36
CA LEU A 87 -6.17 -9.98 -6.22
C LEU A 87 -7.63 -9.65 -6.61
N HIS A 88 -8.06 -10.00 -7.82
CA HIS A 88 -9.43 -9.78 -8.26
C HIS A 88 -10.44 -10.55 -7.36
N PRO A 89 -11.58 -9.95 -6.97
CA PRO A 89 -12.52 -10.57 -6.03
C PRO A 89 -13.17 -11.86 -6.56
N ALA A 90 -13.22 -12.05 -7.88
CA ALA A 90 -13.73 -13.29 -8.48
C ALA A 90 -12.78 -14.50 -8.34
N LEU A 91 -11.53 -14.29 -7.90
CA LEU A 91 -10.56 -15.36 -7.71
C LEU A 91 -10.66 -15.95 -6.29
N PRO A 92 -10.35 -17.25 -6.12
CA PRO A 92 -10.42 -17.90 -4.81
C PRO A 92 -9.31 -17.42 -3.87
N SER A 93 -9.55 -17.53 -2.56
CA SER A 93 -8.61 -17.07 -1.53
C SER A 93 -7.22 -17.72 -1.59
N GLY A 94 -7.11 -18.94 -2.12
CA GLY A 94 -5.82 -19.58 -2.38
C GLY A 94 -4.91 -18.77 -3.32
N VAL A 95 -5.49 -18.13 -4.35
CA VAL A 95 -4.76 -17.25 -5.27
C VAL A 95 -4.38 -15.95 -4.55
N HIS A 96 -5.30 -15.38 -3.77
CA HIS A 96 -5.03 -14.16 -3.00
C HIS A 96 -3.88 -14.35 -2.02
N LEU A 97 -3.89 -15.42 -1.23
CA LEU A 97 -2.82 -15.74 -0.28
C LEU A 97 -1.47 -15.87 -0.98
N LYS A 98 -1.43 -16.58 -2.12
CA LYS A 98 -0.19 -16.74 -2.87
C LYS A 98 0.31 -15.42 -3.47
N ALA A 99 -0.61 -14.56 -3.88
CA ALA A 99 -0.28 -13.22 -4.36
C ALA A 99 0.30 -12.37 -3.22
N LEU A 100 -0.33 -12.38 -2.03
CA LEU A 100 0.17 -11.67 -0.84
C LEU A 100 1.57 -12.15 -0.43
N ASP A 101 1.85 -13.45 -0.48
CA ASP A 101 3.21 -13.98 -0.27
C ASP A 101 4.22 -13.38 -1.25
N THR A 102 3.82 -13.22 -2.51
CA THR A 102 4.67 -12.65 -3.57
C THR A 102 4.87 -11.13 -3.36
N TYR A 103 3.82 -10.40 -2.96
CA TYR A 103 3.93 -9.01 -2.52
C TYR A 103 4.94 -8.87 -1.37
N ARG A 104 4.91 -9.78 -0.39
CA ARG A 104 5.85 -9.80 0.73
C ARG A 104 7.30 -9.89 0.25
N GLN A 105 7.59 -10.76 -0.72
CA GLN A 105 8.94 -10.87 -1.29
C GLN A 105 9.38 -9.59 -2.01
N VAL A 106 8.47 -8.99 -2.79
CA VAL A 106 8.73 -7.72 -3.47
C VAL A 106 9.00 -6.60 -2.47
N PHE A 107 8.17 -6.47 -1.41
CA PHE A 107 8.34 -5.44 -0.40
C PHE A 107 9.58 -5.63 0.45
N LEU A 108 9.95 -6.88 0.79
CA LEU A 108 11.20 -7.17 1.48
C LEU A 108 12.44 -6.73 0.66
N MET A 109 12.39 -6.89 -0.66
CA MET A 109 13.46 -6.44 -1.55
C MET A 109 13.52 -4.90 -1.64
N LEU A 110 12.37 -4.25 -1.84
CA LEU A 110 12.27 -2.79 -1.97
C LEU A 110 12.53 -2.02 -0.67
N SER A 111 12.21 -2.61 0.49
CA SER A 111 12.33 -1.93 1.79
C SER A 111 13.78 -1.68 2.20
N ARG A 112 14.74 -2.47 1.71
CA ARG A 112 16.17 -2.33 2.04
C ARG A 112 16.79 -1.02 1.57
N THR A 113 16.22 -0.42 0.53
CA THR A 113 16.76 0.77 -0.13
C THR A 113 15.81 1.97 -0.03
N GLN A 114 14.81 1.91 0.88
CA GLN A 114 13.75 2.93 1.01
C GLN A 114 12.96 3.19 -0.29
N ASN A 115 13.10 2.32 -1.29
CA ASN A 115 12.44 2.44 -2.59
C ASN A 115 10.95 2.08 -2.53
N LEU A 116 10.51 1.41 -1.47
CA LEU A 116 9.12 0.98 -1.33
C LEU A 116 8.14 2.16 -1.46
N ALA A 117 8.41 3.30 -0.82
CA ALA A 117 7.54 4.48 -0.93
C ALA A 117 7.36 4.97 -2.37
N LYS A 118 8.44 4.95 -3.16
CA LYS A 118 8.43 5.37 -4.57
C LYS A 118 7.59 4.45 -5.44
N TYR A 119 7.62 3.14 -5.18
CA TYR A 119 6.91 2.15 -5.98
C TYR A 119 5.53 1.78 -5.43
N LEU A 120 5.19 2.22 -4.22
CA LEU A 120 3.96 1.81 -3.52
C LEU A 120 2.71 2.07 -4.36
N PHE A 121 2.65 3.18 -5.09
CA PHE A 121 1.49 3.52 -5.92
C PHE A 121 1.15 2.43 -6.98
N LEU A 122 2.16 1.73 -7.51
CA LEU A 122 1.96 0.63 -8.46
C LEU A 122 1.31 -0.57 -7.78
N TYR A 123 1.77 -0.89 -6.57
CA TYR A 123 1.37 -2.08 -5.83
C TYR A 123 0.07 -1.86 -5.02
N SER A 124 -0.25 -0.61 -4.67
CA SER A 124 -1.45 -0.27 -3.90
C SER A 124 -2.74 -0.47 -4.68
N ALA A 125 -2.70 -0.42 -6.02
CA ALA A 125 -3.88 -0.49 -6.88
C ALA A 125 -4.66 -1.80 -6.70
N GLY A 126 -3.98 -2.91 -6.43
CA GLY A 126 -4.61 -4.20 -6.12
C GLY A 126 -4.73 -4.47 -4.61
N LEU A 127 -3.74 -4.05 -3.82
CA LEU A 127 -3.68 -4.37 -2.39
C LEU A 127 -4.78 -3.70 -1.56
N PHE A 128 -5.08 -2.42 -1.80
CA PHE A 128 -6.05 -1.69 -0.98
C PHE A 128 -7.49 -2.12 -1.25
N PRO A 129 -7.94 -2.28 -2.51
CA PRO A 129 -9.30 -2.74 -2.79
C PRO A 129 -9.57 -4.17 -2.33
N LEU A 130 -8.55 -5.03 -2.23
CA LEU A 130 -8.70 -6.40 -1.74
C LEU A 130 -9.38 -6.45 -0.37
N MET A 131 -9.19 -5.42 0.48
CA MET A 131 -9.74 -5.41 1.82
C MET A 131 -11.27 -5.52 1.86
N ASP A 132 -11.97 -4.97 0.86
CA ASP A 132 -13.44 -4.93 0.79
C ASP A 132 -14.09 -6.32 0.61
N HIS A 133 -13.34 -7.27 0.05
CA HIS A 133 -13.88 -8.57 -0.38
C HIS A 133 -13.05 -9.77 0.09
N CYS A 134 -12.04 -9.54 0.93
CA CYS A 134 -11.14 -10.60 1.36
C CYS A 134 -11.74 -11.49 2.45
N GLN A 135 -11.46 -12.80 2.36
CA GLN A 135 -11.81 -13.77 3.40
C GLN A 135 -10.96 -13.55 4.66
N ILE A 136 -11.45 -14.04 5.82
CA ILE A 136 -10.82 -13.87 7.15
C ILE A 136 -9.30 -14.11 7.13
N LYS A 137 -8.84 -15.23 6.56
CA LYS A 137 -7.40 -15.56 6.50
C LYS A 137 -6.61 -14.57 5.63
N VAL A 138 -7.17 -14.16 4.48
CA VAL A 138 -6.55 -13.17 3.58
C VAL A 138 -6.49 -11.80 4.26
N LYS A 139 -7.55 -11.40 4.97
CA LYS A 139 -7.62 -10.17 5.76
C LYS A 139 -6.49 -10.11 6.80
N SER A 140 -6.28 -11.20 7.54
CA SER A 140 -5.20 -11.29 8.54
C SER A 140 -3.80 -11.14 7.93
N GLU A 141 -3.53 -11.79 6.79
CA GLU A 141 -2.24 -11.65 6.08
C GLU A 141 -2.06 -10.25 5.49
N LEU A 142 -3.12 -9.66 4.94
CA LEU A 142 -3.10 -8.31 4.37
C LEU A 142 -2.81 -7.26 5.45
N LEU A 143 -3.46 -7.35 6.62
CA LEU A 143 -3.16 -6.48 7.76
C LEU A 143 -1.71 -6.64 8.22
N SER A 144 -1.17 -7.86 8.19
CA SER A 144 0.24 -8.10 8.54
C SER A 144 1.20 -7.41 7.55
N ILE A 145 0.87 -7.38 6.25
CA ILE A 145 1.65 -6.63 5.25
C ILE A 145 1.55 -5.13 5.53
N PHE A 146 0.37 -4.63 5.87
CA PHE A 146 0.16 -3.21 6.18
C PHE A 146 1.00 -2.76 7.37
N GLU A 147 1.02 -3.55 8.45
CA GLU A 147 1.81 -3.27 9.66
C GLU A 147 3.33 -3.36 9.40
N GLN A 148 3.77 -4.37 8.64
CA GLN A 148 5.20 -4.63 8.44
C GLN A 148 5.86 -3.71 7.42
N PHE A 149 5.14 -3.33 6.36
CA PHE A 149 5.74 -2.64 5.21
C PHE A 149 5.18 -1.25 4.93
N ILE A 150 3.89 -1.02 5.19
CA ILE A 150 3.24 0.24 4.80
C ILE A 150 3.27 1.26 5.93
N LEU A 151 2.90 0.85 7.15
CA LEU A 151 2.89 1.71 8.34
C LEU A 151 4.28 2.33 8.62
N PRO A 152 5.41 1.60 8.53
CA PRO A 152 6.73 2.16 8.82
C PRO A 152 7.18 3.26 7.84
N LEU A 153 6.52 3.43 6.69
CA LEU A 153 6.84 4.49 5.73
C LEU A 153 6.51 5.90 6.27
N GLY A 154 5.60 6.00 7.24
CA GLY A 154 5.23 7.25 7.90
C GLY A 154 4.91 8.36 6.91
N PRO A 155 5.56 9.55 6.99
CA PRO A 155 5.26 10.68 6.10
C PRO A 155 5.43 10.38 4.60
N ASN A 156 6.25 9.40 4.22
CA ASN A 156 6.44 9.00 2.82
C ASN A 156 5.21 8.29 2.22
N LEU A 157 4.22 7.94 3.05
CA LEU A 157 2.97 7.33 2.63
C LEU A 157 1.97 8.31 2.02
N ARG A 158 2.20 9.63 2.13
CA ARG A 158 1.27 10.68 1.66
C ARG A 158 0.65 10.44 0.28
N PRO A 159 1.38 9.99 -0.76
CA PRO A 159 0.78 9.73 -2.08
C PRO A 159 -0.27 8.60 -2.10
N ALA A 160 -0.14 7.61 -1.21
CA ALA A 160 -1.02 6.45 -1.11
C ALA A 160 -1.93 6.50 0.13
N LEU A 161 -1.80 7.52 0.98
CA LEU A 161 -2.45 7.64 2.28
C LEU A 161 -3.98 7.55 2.18
N ALA A 162 -4.59 8.23 1.21
CA ALA A 162 -6.04 8.22 1.05
C ALA A 162 -6.58 6.82 0.74
N GLY A 163 -5.87 6.05 -0.10
CA GLY A 163 -6.22 4.67 -0.39
C GLY A 163 -5.99 3.76 0.82
N PHE A 164 -4.89 3.98 1.55
CA PHE A 164 -4.57 3.20 2.73
C PHE A 164 -5.59 3.40 3.87
N ILE A 165 -5.95 4.65 4.16
CA ILE A 165 -7.03 4.97 5.12
C ILE A 165 -8.33 4.30 4.68
N THR A 166 -8.66 4.31 3.39
CA THR A 166 -9.86 3.61 2.89
C THR A 166 -9.80 2.13 3.19
N ALA A 167 -8.67 1.46 2.91
CA ALA A 167 -8.50 0.04 3.21
C ALA A 167 -8.64 -0.25 4.72
N LEU A 168 -8.00 0.55 5.58
CA LEU A 168 -8.12 0.36 7.03
C LEU A 168 -9.54 0.59 7.54
N LEU A 169 -10.27 1.55 6.99
CA LEU A 169 -11.68 1.77 7.34
C LEU A 169 -12.56 0.59 6.94
N LEU A 170 -12.31 -0.03 5.79
CA LEU A 170 -13.02 -1.24 5.36
C LEU A 170 -12.67 -2.46 6.24
N ALA A 171 -11.47 -2.49 6.83
CA ALA A 171 -11.10 -3.52 7.81
C ALA A 171 -11.69 -3.28 9.21
N LEU A 172 -12.21 -2.08 9.49
CA LEU A 172 -12.72 -1.69 10.80
C LEU A 172 -14.18 -2.12 10.97
N GLU A 173 -14.37 -3.44 11.09
CA GLU A 173 -15.67 -4.09 11.23
C GLU A 173 -15.94 -4.40 12.71
N GLU A 174 -16.98 -3.80 13.29
CA GLU A 174 -17.39 -4.06 14.68
C GLU A 174 -17.76 -5.54 14.89
N GLY A 175 -17.44 -6.08 16.07
CA GLY A 175 -17.74 -7.47 16.42
C GLY A 175 -16.80 -8.51 15.81
N THR A 176 -15.80 -8.10 15.03
CA THR A 176 -14.78 -8.99 14.46
C THR A 176 -13.48 -8.99 15.28
N GLU A 177 -12.69 -10.05 15.16
CA GLU A 177 -11.34 -10.14 15.76
C GLU A 177 -10.37 -9.07 15.22
N PHE A 178 -10.68 -8.49 14.06
CA PHE A 178 -9.84 -7.48 13.40
C PHE A 178 -10.10 -6.07 13.89
N TYR A 179 -11.21 -5.81 14.59
CA TYR A 179 -11.58 -4.46 15.02
C TYR A 179 -10.49 -3.79 15.85
N GLY A 180 -10.04 -4.46 16.92
CA GLY A 180 -9.03 -3.91 17.83
C GLY A 180 -7.68 -3.68 17.14
N ARG A 181 -7.27 -4.63 16.30
CA ARG A 181 -6.03 -4.57 15.52
C ARG A 181 -6.06 -3.40 14.54
N THR A 182 -7.15 -3.26 13.79
CA THR A 182 -7.33 -2.19 12.80
C THR A 182 -7.46 -0.82 13.44
N PHE A 183 -8.18 -0.72 14.57
CA PHE A 183 -8.29 0.53 15.32
C PHE A 183 -6.92 1.01 15.79
N ASN A 184 -6.10 0.11 16.36
CA ASN A 184 -4.75 0.43 16.79
C ASN A 184 -3.85 0.83 15.61
N LEU A 185 -4.01 0.18 14.45
CA LEU A 185 -3.27 0.50 13.23
C LEU A 185 -3.62 1.91 12.70
N LEU A 186 -4.90 2.31 12.74
CA LEU A 186 -5.33 3.68 12.41
C LEU A 186 -4.74 4.71 13.38
N ASP A 187 -4.66 4.38 14.67
CA ASP A 187 -4.06 5.24 15.69
C ASP A 187 -2.56 5.45 15.45
N GLN A 188 -1.82 4.37 15.21
CA GLN A 188 -0.40 4.46 14.84
C GLN A 188 -0.20 5.24 13.55
N LEU A 189 -1.07 5.06 12.56
CA LEU A 189 -1.00 5.79 11.30
C LEU A 189 -1.16 7.31 11.51
N LEU A 190 -2.13 7.72 12.33
CA LEU A 190 -2.35 9.11 12.70
C LEU A 190 -1.08 9.73 13.33
N GLU A 191 -0.43 9.00 14.24
CA GLU A 191 0.81 9.45 14.88
C GLU A 191 1.98 9.55 13.89
N LYS A 192 2.15 8.58 12.99
CA LYS A 192 3.29 8.51 12.05
C LYS A 192 3.21 9.53 10.91
N VAL A 193 2.02 9.83 10.41
CA VAL A 193 1.82 10.71 9.23
C VAL A 193 1.55 12.17 9.64
N GLY A 194 1.05 12.36 10.86
CA GLY A 194 0.66 13.65 11.40
C GLY A 194 -0.83 13.93 11.22
N THR A 195 -1.36 14.70 12.18
CA THR A 195 -2.78 15.04 12.32
C THR A 195 -3.39 15.62 11.04
N ASP A 196 -2.75 16.64 10.45
CA ASP A 196 -3.32 17.36 9.31
C ASP A 196 -3.49 16.48 8.07
N ALA A 197 -2.43 15.77 7.68
CA ALA A 197 -2.45 14.90 6.51
C ALA A 197 -3.42 13.73 6.69
N PHE A 198 -3.46 13.15 7.89
CA PHE A 198 -4.42 12.08 8.21
C PHE A 198 -5.87 12.58 8.09
N TYR A 199 -6.23 13.64 8.81
CA TYR A 199 -7.62 14.11 8.84
C TYR A 199 -8.08 14.70 7.49
N LEU A 200 -7.18 15.32 6.72
CA LEU A 200 -7.48 15.75 5.36
C LEU A 200 -7.94 14.58 4.49
N CYS A 201 -7.16 13.48 4.45
CA CYS A 201 -7.52 12.29 3.68
C CYS A 201 -8.71 11.54 4.29
N PHE A 202 -8.83 11.51 5.61
CA PHE A 202 -9.93 10.86 6.32
C PHE A 202 -11.27 11.53 6.03
N TRP A 203 -11.33 12.86 6.09
CA TRP A 203 -12.57 13.60 5.85
C TRP A 203 -13.05 13.53 4.41
N GLN A 204 -12.14 13.44 3.44
CA GLN A 204 -12.50 13.19 2.04
C GLN A 204 -13.31 11.89 1.87
N LYS A 205 -13.15 10.90 2.76
CA LYS A 205 -13.89 9.64 2.72
C LYS A 205 -15.27 9.71 3.39
N ILE A 206 -15.44 10.57 4.39
CA ILE A 206 -16.75 10.76 5.08
C ILE A 206 -17.65 11.74 4.34
N CYS A 207 -17.09 12.86 3.90
CA CYS A 207 -17.79 13.96 3.24
C CYS A 207 -17.23 14.13 1.84
N PRO A 208 -17.54 13.22 0.89
CA PRO A 208 -17.16 13.43 -0.49
C PRO A 208 -17.83 14.73 -0.97
N ARG A 209 -17.02 15.77 -1.21
CA ARG A 209 -17.47 17.02 -1.85
C ARG A 209 -17.91 16.77 -3.31
N ASN A 210 -17.62 15.57 -3.82
CA ASN A 210 -17.76 15.08 -5.18
C ASN A 210 -17.86 13.54 -5.16
N ALA A 211 -18.83 12.99 -5.92
CA ALA A 211 -19.21 11.56 -5.89
C ALA A 211 -18.08 10.56 -6.22
N VAL A 212 -16.99 11.04 -6.84
CA VAL A 212 -15.86 10.23 -7.30
C VAL A 212 -14.89 9.82 -6.17
N SER A 213 -14.90 10.52 -5.02
CA SER A 213 -13.87 10.34 -3.99
C SER A 213 -14.31 9.60 -2.72
N GLY A 214 -15.62 9.40 -2.54
CA GLY A 214 -16.20 8.71 -1.40
C GLY A 214 -16.36 7.22 -1.67
N ASN A 215 -15.91 6.38 -0.74
CA ASN A 215 -16.31 4.97 -0.70
C ASN A 215 -17.48 4.88 0.31
N PRO A 216 -18.73 4.63 -0.13
CA PRO A 216 -19.88 4.56 0.77
C PRO A 216 -19.70 3.56 1.91
N SER A 217 -19.03 2.42 1.64
CA SER A 217 -18.76 1.36 2.61
C SER A 217 -17.81 1.81 3.73
N ALA A 218 -16.91 2.76 3.45
CA ALA A 218 -15.96 3.28 4.43
C ALA A 218 -16.56 4.36 5.35
N ARG A 219 -17.74 4.91 5.02
CA ARG A 219 -18.32 6.07 5.75
C ARG A 219 -18.74 5.71 7.17
N LEU A 220 -19.44 4.59 7.36
CA LEU A 220 -19.92 4.16 8.67
C LEU A 220 -18.74 3.80 9.60
N PRO A 221 -17.77 2.96 9.20
CA PRO A 221 -16.58 2.69 10.00
C PRO A 221 -15.81 3.96 10.40
N ALA A 222 -15.73 4.94 9.50
CA ALA A 222 -15.04 6.18 9.78
C ALA A 222 -15.75 7.02 10.86
N LEU A 223 -17.09 7.08 10.83
CA LEU A 223 -17.87 7.74 11.88
C LEU A 223 -17.72 7.03 13.24
N ILE A 224 -17.73 5.69 13.24
CA ILE A 224 -17.50 4.87 14.44
C ILE A 224 -16.13 5.19 15.06
N PHE A 225 -15.08 5.20 14.23
CA PHE A 225 -13.72 5.52 14.67
C PHE A 225 -13.65 6.90 15.34
N ILE A 226 -14.21 7.93 14.70
CA ILE A 226 -14.23 9.28 15.25
C ILE A 226 -15.06 9.38 16.52
N ASN A 227 -16.25 8.81 16.55
CA ASN A 227 -17.11 8.85 17.74
C ASN A 227 -16.40 8.21 18.92
N THR A 228 -15.77 7.06 18.71
CA THR A 228 -14.96 6.38 19.73
C THR A 228 -13.79 7.25 20.21
N LYS A 229 -13.09 7.92 19.28
CA LYS A 229 -12.01 8.86 19.62
C LYS A 229 -12.54 10.06 20.40
N ILE A 230 -13.66 10.67 19.99
CA ILE A 230 -14.29 11.82 20.67
C ILE A 230 -14.76 11.42 22.06
N GLU A 231 -15.35 10.25 22.24
CA GLU A 231 -15.79 9.77 23.56
C GLU A 231 -14.61 9.54 24.50
N LYS A 232 -13.52 8.95 23.99
CA LYS A 232 -12.26 8.81 24.76
C LYS A 232 -11.65 10.17 25.09
N GLN A 233 -11.67 11.12 24.15
CA GLN A 233 -11.16 12.48 24.32
C GLN A 233 -12.13 13.40 25.11
N ARG A 234 -13.42 13.08 25.23
CA ARG A 234 -14.35 13.80 26.11
C ARG A 234 -13.98 13.65 27.59
N LYS A 235 -13.17 12.63 27.92
CA LYS A 235 -12.53 12.50 29.24
C LYS A 235 -11.25 13.35 29.36
N ILE A 236 -10.73 13.94 28.28
CA ILE A 236 -9.49 14.74 28.21
C ILE A 236 -9.67 15.97 27.28
N LYS A 237 -10.10 17.09 27.86
CA LYS A 237 -10.17 18.48 27.34
C LYS A 237 -10.54 18.77 25.86
N VAL A 238 -11.50 19.69 25.74
CA VAL A 238 -12.26 20.27 24.58
C VAL A 238 -11.43 20.93 23.45
N THR A 239 -10.11 20.75 23.36
CA THR A 239 -9.28 21.54 22.43
C THR A 239 -9.29 21.05 20.97
N ILE A 240 -9.47 19.75 20.72
CA ILE A 240 -9.33 19.16 19.37
C ILE A 240 -10.51 19.50 18.44
N ILE A 241 -11.71 19.66 18.99
CA ILE A 241 -12.94 19.90 18.19
C ILE A 241 -12.86 21.24 17.45
N THR A 242 -12.24 22.26 18.05
CA THR A 242 -12.18 23.64 17.52
C THR A 242 -11.23 23.78 16.32
N THR A 243 -10.13 23.03 16.28
CA THR A 243 -9.17 23.06 15.15
C THR A 243 -9.72 22.33 13.93
N ILE A 244 -10.47 21.24 14.15
CA ILE A 244 -11.06 20.44 13.07
C ILE A 244 -12.26 21.16 12.43
N THR A 245 -13.11 21.83 13.22
CA THR A 245 -14.25 22.60 12.68
C THR A 245 -13.86 23.87 11.96
N LYS A 246 -12.81 24.58 12.40
CA LYS A 246 -12.39 25.85 11.77
C LYS A 246 -11.62 25.68 10.45
N ASN A 247 -10.79 24.63 10.31
CA ASN A 247 -9.89 24.51 9.15
C ASN A 247 -10.43 23.66 8.00
N TYR A 248 -11.44 22.79 8.23
CA TYR A 248 -11.86 21.79 7.22
C TYR A 248 -13.28 21.97 6.70
N CYS A 249 -13.96 23.11 6.98
CA CYS A 249 -15.34 23.40 6.56
C CYS A 249 -16.26 22.17 6.69
N LEU A 250 -16.35 21.64 7.92
CA LEU A 250 -17.43 20.71 8.22
C LEU A 250 -18.75 21.47 8.01
N PRO A 251 -19.76 20.92 7.28
CA PRO A 251 -21.12 21.33 7.54
C PRO A 251 -21.31 21.12 9.04
N TYR A 252 -21.77 22.17 9.72
CA TYR A 252 -21.90 22.30 11.15
C TYR A 252 -22.55 21.04 11.77
N VAL A 253 -21.75 20.01 12.07
CA VAL A 253 -22.18 18.88 12.87
C VAL A 253 -22.21 19.42 14.29
N ALA A 254 -23.31 20.10 14.60
CA ALA A 254 -23.59 20.58 15.93
C ALA A 254 -23.65 19.35 16.83
N VAL A 255 -22.55 19.13 17.55
CA VAL A 255 -22.52 18.30 18.74
C VAL A 255 -23.32 19.03 19.82
N LYS A 256 -24.64 19.13 19.64
CA LYS A 256 -25.56 19.30 20.75
C LYS A 256 -26.04 17.91 21.12
N GLN A 257 -25.94 17.62 22.40
CA GLN A 257 -26.36 16.37 23.02
C GLN A 257 -27.71 15.92 22.45
N THR A 258 -27.84 14.61 22.20
CA THR A 258 -29.06 13.89 21.81
C THR A 258 -29.65 14.23 20.41
N LYS A 259 -29.58 13.22 19.52
CA LYS A 259 -30.16 13.07 18.16
C LYS A 259 -29.27 13.52 16.99
N PHE A 260 -28.77 12.53 16.26
CA PHE A 260 -28.17 12.68 14.93
C PHE A 260 -29.28 12.99 13.92
N THR A 261 -29.32 14.20 13.38
CA THR A 261 -30.17 14.53 12.24
C THR A 261 -29.28 15.08 11.13
N CYS A 262 -29.29 14.40 9.98
CA CYS A 262 -28.53 14.77 8.79
C CYS A 262 -29.27 15.92 8.09
N TYR A 263 -28.81 17.16 8.21
CA TYR A 263 -29.39 18.27 7.45
C TYR A 263 -28.91 18.23 6.00
N LYS A 264 -29.84 18.07 5.06
CA LYS A 264 -29.66 18.43 3.64
C LYS A 264 -29.42 19.94 3.58
N LEU A 265 -28.26 20.38 3.07
CA LEU A 265 -28.11 21.77 2.63
C LEU A 265 -28.39 21.86 1.13
N TYR A 266 -29.50 22.52 0.82
CA TYR A 266 -29.73 23.13 -0.48
C TYR A 266 -28.80 24.34 -0.63
N VAL A 267 -28.23 24.47 -1.81
CA VAL A 267 -27.35 25.56 -2.26
C VAL A 267 -28.19 26.81 -2.49
N VAL A 268 -27.73 27.95 -1.97
CA VAL A 268 -27.80 29.27 -2.64
C VAL A 268 -26.42 29.89 -2.55
#